data_AF-H8MF22-F1
#
_entry.id   AF-H8MF22-F1
#
_cell.length_a   1.000
_cell.length_b   1.000
_cell.length_c   1.000
_cell.angle_alpha   90.00
_cell.angle_beta   90.00
_cell.angle_gamma   90.00
#
_symmetry.space_group_name_H-M   'P 1'
#
loop_
_entity.id
_entity.type
_entity.pdbx_description
1 polymer ?
#
loop_
_entity_poly.entity_id
_entity_poly.type
_entity_poly.pdbx_seq_one_letter_code
_entity_poly.pdbx_strand_id
1 'polypeptide(L)'
;MSFYLLARWFHIASGIIAFVTLWLPLVARKGGTLHRRVGQAYVGAMISAAISALAICGPRFIQAPGTQPMDLFFIYIAVLSAASASMGVRVIRTKTRTGASTHPLDVGLSTLLLCMGLFTAAYGLRMGVPLLWGFAPVGIFSGLTGLWYWMRPPQDRMHWWFQHMGAMVASGIGTITASLVVNARHVGIEGLQLAIFLGPTVVGVVGLKLWTRYYRQRFARKAPGPASVPWAGAAARR
;
A
#
# COMPACT_ATOMS: atom_id res chain seq x y z
N MET A 1 30.79 -10.61 -10.18
CA MET A 1 29.71 -10.44 -9.18
C MET A 1 28.53 -11.30 -9.62
N SER A 2 28.04 -12.24 -8.81
CA SER A 2 26.86 -13.04 -9.22
C SER A 2 25.60 -12.17 -9.26
N PHE A 3 24.66 -12.50 -10.16
CA PHE A 3 23.39 -11.78 -10.31
C PHE A 3 22.64 -11.62 -8.98
N TYR A 4 22.65 -12.67 -8.15
CA TYR A 4 22.08 -12.67 -6.80
C TYR A 4 22.66 -11.57 -5.90
N LEU A 5 23.98 -11.42 -5.87
CA LEU A 5 24.65 -10.41 -5.04
C LEU A 5 24.32 -9.00 -5.51
N LEU A 6 24.28 -8.78 -6.83
CA LEU A 6 23.88 -7.50 -7.39
C LEU A 6 22.44 -7.13 -6.99
N ALA A 7 21.49 -8.05 -7.18
CA ALA A 7 20.09 -7.84 -6.79
C ALA A 7 19.97 -7.57 -5.29
N ARG A 8 20.72 -8.30 -4.46
CA ARG A 8 20.75 -8.11 -3.00
C ARG A 8 21.27 -6.73 -2.60
N TRP A 9 22.38 -6.27 -3.16
CA TRP A 9 22.91 -4.93 -2.88
C TRP A 9 21.94 -3.84 -3.31
N PHE A 10 21.33 -4.00 -4.49
CA PHE A 10 20.32 -3.06 -4.98
C PHE A 10 19.08 -3.02 -4.09
N HIS A 11 18.63 -4.18 -3.58
CA HIS A 11 17.52 -4.27 -2.63
C HIS A 11 17.83 -3.53 -1.34
N ILE A 12 19.02 -3.77 -0.75
CA ILE A 12 19.44 -3.12 0.49
C ILE A 12 19.53 -1.60 0.32
N ALA A 13 20.21 -1.13 -0.73
CA ALA A 13 20.34 0.29 -1.01
C ALA A 13 18.97 0.96 -1.21
N SER A 14 18.08 0.33 -1.98
CA SER A 14 16.71 0.80 -2.19
C SER A 14 15.91 0.84 -0.89
N GLY A 15 16.03 -0.18 -0.03
CA GLY A 15 15.37 -0.21 1.28
C GLY A 15 15.82 0.92 2.20
N ILE A 16 17.12 1.22 2.25
CA ILE A 16 17.67 2.34 3.03
C ILE A 16 17.12 3.68 2.51
N ILE A 17 17.14 3.88 1.19
CA ILE A 17 16.62 5.11 0.57
C ILE A 17 15.12 5.26 0.89
N ALA A 18 14.33 4.19 0.75
CA ALA A 18 12.91 4.20 1.08
C ALA A 18 12.68 4.56 2.56
N PHE A 19 13.43 3.95 3.48
CA PHE A 19 13.30 4.24 4.91
C PHE A 19 13.62 5.70 5.24
N VAL A 20 14.71 6.26 4.71
CA VAL A 20 15.09 7.66 4.96
C VAL A 20 14.08 8.63 4.34
N THR A 21 13.65 8.36 3.11
CA THR A 21 12.74 9.25 2.36
C THR A 21 11.28 9.15 2.81
N LEU A 22 10.90 8.13 3.59
CA LEU A 22 9.55 7.98 4.15
C LEU A 22 9.14 9.15 5.06
N TRP A 23 10.07 9.65 5.87
CA TRP A 23 9.76 10.57 6.96
C TRP A 23 9.47 12.00 6.51
N LEU A 24 10.25 12.52 5.57
CA LEU A 24 10.18 13.93 5.19
C LEU A 24 8.83 14.32 4.53
N PRO A 25 8.19 13.50 3.67
CA PRO A 25 6.86 13.78 3.14
C PRO A 25 5.74 13.84 4.20
N LEU A 26 5.96 13.25 5.40
CA LEU A 26 4.99 13.29 6.50
C LEU A 26 4.88 14.69 7.09
N VAL A 27 6.01 15.38 7.28
CA VAL A 27 6.08 16.73 7.86
C VAL A 27 6.07 17.84 6.81
N ALA A 28 6.47 17.56 5.58
CA ALA A 28 6.46 18.54 4.50
C ALA A 28 5.05 19.00 4.13
N ARG A 29 4.94 20.25 3.67
CA ARG A 29 3.68 20.82 3.13
C ARG A 29 3.15 19.91 2.02
N LYS A 30 1.96 19.32 2.24
CA LYS A 30 1.32 18.39 1.30
C LYS A 30 1.14 19.05 -0.07
N GLY A 31 1.61 18.39 -1.13
CA GLY A 31 1.60 18.91 -2.50
C GLY A 31 2.72 19.91 -2.86
N GLY A 32 3.52 20.37 -1.88
CA GLY A 32 4.69 21.22 -2.13
C GLY A 32 5.79 20.52 -2.94
N THR A 33 6.79 21.27 -3.38
CA THR A 33 7.94 20.74 -4.15
C THR A 33 8.71 19.68 -3.36
N LEU A 34 8.98 19.92 -2.08
CA LEU A 34 9.68 18.98 -1.20
C LEU A 34 8.91 17.66 -1.05
N HIS A 35 7.62 17.73 -0.73
CA HIS A 35 6.75 16.55 -0.60
C HIS A 35 6.73 15.74 -1.90
N ARG A 36 6.63 16.40 -3.07
CA ARG A 36 6.60 15.74 -4.37
C ARG A 36 7.93 15.08 -4.72
N ARG A 37 9.05 15.79 -4.60
CA ARG A 37 10.38 15.26 -4.96
C ARG A 37 10.78 14.10 -4.06
N VAL A 38 10.62 14.25 -2.75
CA VAL A 38 10.98 13.18 -1.80
C VAL A 38 10.00 12.02 -1.90
N GLY A 39 8.71 12.29 -2.10
CA GLY A 39 7.72 11.24 -2.37
C GLY A 39 8.03 10.45 -3.64
N GLN A 40 8.53 11.10 -4.69
CA GLN A 40 8.99 10.40 -5.90
C GLN A 40 10.22 9.53 -5.64
N ALA A 41 11.19 10.03 -4.88
CA ALA A 41 12.37 9.24 -4.46
C ALA A 41 11.95 8.01 -3.64
N TYR A 42 11.04 8.19 -2.67
CA TYR A 42 10.47 7.10 -1.88
C TYR A 42 9.79 6.04 -2.75
N VAL A 43 8.88 6.46 -3.65
CA VAL A 43 8.16 5.52 -4.53
C VAL A 43 9.12 4.79 -5.46
N GLY A 44 10.09 5.51 -6.05
CA GLY A 44 11.13 4.92 -6.88
C GLY A 44 11.91 3.83 -6.11
N ALA A 45 12.37 4.16 -4.90
CA ALA A 45 13.08 3.23 -4.04
C ALA A 45 12.23 2.01 -3.66
N MET A 46 10.94 2.20 -3.34
CA MET A 46 10.04 1.09 -3.03
C MET A 46 9.83 0.15 -4.22
N ILE A 47 9.65 0.70 -5.44
CA ILE A 47 9.52 -0.12 -6.65
C ILE A 47 10.83 -0.86 -6.97
N SER A 48 11.98 -0.18 -6.83
CA SER A 48 13.30 -0.79 -6.97
C SER A 48 13.55 -1.93 -5.97
N ALA A 49 13.16 -1.74 -4.71
CA ALA A 49 13.23 -2.76 -3.67
C ALA A 49 12.30 -3.95 -4.00
N ALA A 50 11.08 -3.70 -4.47
CA ALA A 50 10.15 -4.76 -4.85
C ALA A 50 10.68 -5.59 -6.04
N ILE A 51 11.17 -4.94 -7.10
CA ILE A 51 11.73 -5.63 -8.28
C ILE A 51 12.93 -6.49 -7.90
N SER A 52 13.85 -5.95 -7.09
CA SER A 52 15.01 -6.72 -6.63
C SER A 52 14.63 -7.87 -5.70
N ALA A 53 13.63 -7.71 -4.83
CA ALA A 53 13.11 -8.81 -4.02
C ALA A 53 12.54 -9.94 -4.88
N LEU A 54 11.79 -9.61 -5.94
CA LEU A 54 11.27 -10.59 -6.91
C LEU A 54 12.41 -11.30 -7.66
N ALA A 55 13.45 -10.56 -8.07
CA ALA A 55 14.62 -11.14 -8.72
C ALA A 55 15.41 -12.10 -7.82
N ILE A 56 15.38 -11.87 -6.50
CA ILE A 56 16.02 -12.73 -5.50
C ILE A 56 15.16 -13.97 -5.19
N CYS A 57 13.88 -13.75 -4.87
CA CYS A 57 13.02 -14.79 -4.29
C CYS A 57 12.31 -15.64 -5.37
N GLY A 58 12.04 -15.07 -6.55
CA GLY A 58 11.36 -15.77 -7.65
C GLY A 58 12.08 -17.04 -8.09
N PRO A 59 13.38 -16.98 -8.44
CA PRO A 59 14.14 -18.18 -8.79
C PRO A 59 14.24 -19.18 -7.63
N ARG A 60 14.43 -18.71 -6.40
CA ARG A 60 14.54 -19.55 -5.20
C ARG A 60 13.28 -20.35 -4.91
N PHE A 61 12.11 -19.73 -5.12
CA PHE A 61 10.83 -20.42 -4.97
C PHE A 61 10.72 -21.68 -5.87
N ILE A 62 11.35 -21.65 -7.05
CA ILE A 62 11.34 -22.76 -8.00
C ILE A 62 12.49 -23.75 -7.71
N GLN A 63 13.68 -23.24 -7.40
CA GLN A 63 14.92 -24.02 -7.42
C GLN A 63 15.37 -24.53 -6.05
N ALA A 64 14.84 -23.98 -4.95
CA ALA A 64 15.25 -24.32 -3.58
C ALA A 64 14.07 -24.93 -2.78
N PRO A 65 13.81 -26.25 -2.93
CA PRO A 65 12.87 -26.96 -2.07
C PRO A 65 13.23 -26.75 -0.60
N GLY A 66 12.24 -26.39 0.22
CA GLY A 66 12.44 -26.13 1.65
C GLY A 66 12.45 -24.65 2.05
N THR A 67 12.86 -23.73 1.17
CA THR A 67 12.75 -22.27 1.44
C THR A 67 11.51 -21.61 0.84
N GLN A 68 10.73 -22.38 0.06
CA GLN A 68 9.56 -21.91 -0.68
C GLN A 68 8.55 -21.10 0.13
N PRO A 69 8.17 -21.47 1.38
CA PRO A 69 7.24 -20.64 2.15
C PRO A 69 7.77 -19.22 2.38
N MET A 70 9.06 -19.09 2.70
CA MET A 70 9.70 -17.79 2.93
C MET A 70 9.87 -16.99 1.64
N ASP A 71 10.29 -17.65 0.57
CA ASP A 71 10.44 -17.00 -0.73
C ASP A 71 9.08 -16.49 -1.25
N LEU A 72 8.01 -17.30 -1.10
CA LEU A 72 6.65 -16.89 -1.43
C LEU A 72 6.19 -15.68 -0.60
N PHE A 73 6.47 -15.71 0.70
CA PHE A 73 6.12 -14.61 1.58
C PHE A 73 6.79 -13.30 1.15
N PHE A 74 8.09 -13.32 0.81
CA PHE A 74 8.78 -12.12 0.34
C PHE A 74 8.35 -11.67 -1.06
N ILE A 75 8.01 -12.59 -1.96
CA ILE A 75 7.39 -12.27 -3.26
C ILE A 75 6.08 -11.52 -3.03
N TYR A 76 5.23 -12.04 -2.15
CA TYR A 76 3.96 -11.45 -1.80
C TYR A 76 4.12 -10.05 -1.17
N ILE A 77 5.05 -9.87 -0.22
CA ILE A 77 5.37 -8.55 0.36
C ILE A 77 5.89 -7.57 -0.69
N ALA A 78 6.72 -8.04 -1.63
CA ALA A 78 7.21 -7.20 -2.72
C ALA A 78 6.05 -6.68 -3.60
N VAL A 79 5.10 -7.57 -3.97
CA VAL A 79 3.90 -7.19 -4.71
C VAL A 79 3.02 -6.23 -3.91
N LEU A 80 2.78 -6.51 -2.62
CA LEU A 80 2.02 -5.61 -1.73
C LEU A 80 2.63 -4.21 -1.65
N SER A 81 3.95 -4.14 -1.52
CA SER A 81 4.71 -2.90 -1.45
C SER A 81 4.64 -2.11 -2.76
N ALA A 82 4.79 -2.79 -3.90
CA ALA A 82 4.67 -2.17 -5.21
C ALA A 82 3.24 -1.69 -5.49
N ALA A 83 2.24 -2.50 -5.15
CA ALA A 83 0.83 -2.17 -5.34
C ALA A 83 0.40 -0.95 -4.51
N SER A 84 0.79 -0.89 -3.24
CA SER A 84 0.50 0.26 -2.36
C SER A 84 1.21 1.54 -2.82
N ALA A 85 2.51 1.48 -3.12
CA ALA A 85 3.25 2.64 -3.63
C ALA A 85 2.70 3.14 -4.97
N SER A 86 2.41 2.21 -5.89
CA SER A 86 1.81 2.52 -7.19
C SER A 86 0.44 3.17 -7.02
N MET A 87 -0.45 2.57 -6.23
CA MET A 87 -1.78 3.12 -5.94
C MET A 87 -1.69 4.54 -5.37
N GLY A 88 -0.77 4.79 -4.45
CA GLY A 88 -0.54 6.13 -3.88
C GLY A 88 -0.28 7.20 -4.93
N VAL A 89 0.48 6.91 -5.98
CA VAL A 89 0.77 7.87 -7.05
C VAL A 89 -0.31 7.90 -8.12
N ARG A 90 -0.79 6.72 -8.53
CA ARG A 90 -1.76 6.56 -9.63
C ARG A 90 -3.05 7.31 -9.36
N VAL A 91 -3.56 7.27 -8.13
CA VAL A 91 -4.82 7.94 -7.77
C VAL A 91 -4.76 9.46 -7.88
N ILE A 92 -3.58 10.06 -7.68
CA ILE A 92 -3.37 11.50 -7.92
C ILE A 92 -3.39 11.81 -9.41
N ARG A 93 -2.78 10.94 -10.23
CA ARG A 93 -2.76 11.11 -11.70
C ARG A 93 -4.15 10.96 -12.31
N THR A 94 -5.03 10.17 -11.67
CA THR A 94 -6.41 9.95 -12.10
C THR A 94 -7.44 10.67 -11.21
N LYS A 95 -7.09 11.85 -10.67
CA LYS A 95 -7.96 12.60 -9.73
C LYS A 95 -9.27 13.11 -10.34
N THR A 96 -9.35 13.22 -11.67
CA THR A 96 -10.51 13.70 -12.43
C THR A 96 -11.29 12.57 -13.11
N ARG A 97 -10.99 11.31 -12.79
CA ARG A 97 -11.67 10.17 -13.42
C ARG A 97 -13.15 10.20 -13.06
N THR A 98 -14.02 9.88 -14.02
CA THR A 98 -15.48 9.81 -13.83
C THR A 98 -16.01 8.38 -13.90
N GLY A 99 -15.21 7.43 -14.41
CA GLY A 99 -15.57 6.03 -14.57
C GLY A 99 -14.55 5.06 -13.95
N ALA A 100 -14.73 3.78 -14.26
CA ALA A 100 -13.75 2.74 -13.95
C ALA A 100 -12.41 3.02 -14.65
N SER A 101 -11.30 2.64 -14.03
CA SER A 101 -9.99 2.71 -14.67
C SER A 101 -9.79 1.53 -15.61
N THR A 102 -9.35 1.81 -16.83
CA THR A 102 -8.98 0.82 -17.84
C THR A 102 -7.48 0.55 -17.87
N HIS A 103 -6.69 1.26 -17.06
CA HIS A 103 -5.25 1.16 -17.16
C HIS A 103 -4.74 -0.15 -16.53
N PRO A 104 -3.90 -0.94 -17.22
CA PRO A 104 -3.49 -2.26 -16.76
C PRO A 104 -2.85 -2.26 -15.37
N LEU A 105 -2.01 -1.28 -15.04
CA LEU A 105 -1.40 -1.19 -13.71
C LEU A 105 -2.38 -0.95 -12.56
N ASP A 106 -3.53 -0.32 -12.79
CA ASP A 106 -4.49 -0.01 -11.72
C ASP A 106 -5.24 -1.27 -11.29
N VAL A 107 -5.86 -1.93 -12.27
CA VAL A 107 -6.61 -3.16 -12.07
C VAL A 107 -5.66 -4.33 -11.85
N GLY A 108 -4.63 -4.47 -12.70
CA GLY A 108 -3.71 -5.60 -12.72
C GLY A 108 -2.90 -5.76 -11.44
N LEU A 109 -2.37 -4.68 -10.85
CA LEU A 109 -1.65 -4.79 -9.57
C LEU A 109 -2.59 -5.15 -8.41
N SER A 110 -3.81 -4.63 -8.42
CA SER A 110 -4.81 -4.93 -7.38
C SER A 110 -5.28 -6.38 -7.48
N THR A 111 -5.54 -6.87 -8.70
CA THR A 111 -5.87 -8.26 -8.99
C THR A 111 -4.71 -9.19 -8.65
N LEU A 112 -3.49 -8.87 -9.09
CA LEU A 112 -2.30 -9.66 -8.77
C LEU A 112 -2.10 -9.78 -7.26
N LEU A 113 -2.24 -8.68 -6.52
CA LEU A 113 -2.13 -8.68 -5.07
C LEU A 113 -3.22 -9.53 -4.41
N LEU A 114 -4.47 -9.43 -4.87
CA LEU A 114 -5.57 -10.26 -4.38
C LEU A 114 -5.29 -11.74 -4.61
N CYS A 115 -4.91 -12.12 -5.83
CA CYS A 115 -4.58 -13.50 -6.17
C CYS A 115 -3.38 -14.02 -5.38
N MET A 116 -2.32 -13.21 -5.23
CA MET A 116 -1.16 -13.56 -4.41
C MET A 116 -1.52 -13.72 -2.94
N GLY A 117 -2.40 -12.88 -2.40
CA GLY A 117 -2.89 -13.01 -1.03
C GLY A 117 -3.67 -14.32 -0.83
N LEU A 118 -4.60 -14.63 -1.74
CA LEU A 118 -5.37 -15.88 -1.70
C LEU A 118 -4.47 -17.12 -1.83
N PHE A 119 -3.52 -17.08 -2.78
CA PHE A 119 -2.55 -18.15 -2.96
C PHE A 119 -1.65 -18.33 -1.74
N THR A 120 -1.15 -17.24 -1.16
CA THR A 120 -0.31 -17.27 0.05
C THR A 120 -1.09 -17.84 1.24
N ALA A 121 -2.38 -17.49 1.39
CA ALA A 121 -3.23 -18.07 2.42
C ALA A 121 -3.40 -19.58 2.25
N ALA A 122 -3.78 -20.03 1.05
CA ALA A 122 -3.99 -21.44 0.76
C ALA A 122 -2.70 -22.26 0.92
N TYR A 123 -1.58 -21.76 0.40
CA TYR A 123 -0.26 -22.39 0.54
C TYR A 123 0.19 -22.44 1.99
N GLY A 124 0.02 -21.34 2.74
CA GLY A 124 0.35 -21.27 4.16
C GLY A 124 -0.45 -22.26 5.01
N LEU A 125 -1.76 -22.40 4.76
CA LEU A 125 -2.61 -23.38 5.42
C LEU A 125 -2.16 -24.81 5.11
N ARG A 126 -1.91 -25.12 3.82
CA ARG A 126 -1.45 -26.44 3.38
C ARG A 126 -0.11 -26.85 4.00
N MET A 127 0.82 -25.90 4.10
CA MET A 127 2.17 -26.14 4.63
C MET A 127 2.26 -25.97 6.15
N GLY A 128 1.17 -25.60 6.83
CA GLY A 128 1.17 -25.36 8.27
C GLY A 128 2.09 -24.21 8.71
N VAL A 129 2.22 -23.16 7.90
CA VAL A 129 3.10 -22.01 8.18
C VAL A 129 2.27 -20.78 8.59
N PRO A 130 2.18 -20.46 9.90
CA PRO A 130 1.33 -19.37 10.42
C PRO A 130 1.61 -18.00 9.84
N LEU A 131 2.88 -17.71 9.52
CA LEU A 131 3.27 -16.43 8.95
C LEU A 131 2.53 -16.12 7.64
N LEU A 132 2.35 -17.12 6.77
CA LEU A 132 1.75 -16.93 5.46
C LEU A 132 0.24 -16.70 5.58
N TRP A 133 -0.49 -17.62 6.20
CA TRP A 133 -1.94 -17.50 6.31
C TRP A 133 -2.39 -16.39 7.27
N GLY A 134 -1.57 -16.06 8.28
CA GLY A 134 -1.84 -14.97 9.22
C GLY A 134 -1.63 -13.58 8.62
N PHE A 135 -0.68 -13.41 7.71
CA PHE A 135 -0.40 -12.11 7.06
C PHE A 135 -1.11 -11.94 5.70
N ALA A 136 -1.54 -13.03 5.06
CA ALA A 136 -2.30 -13.01 3.81
C ALA A 136 -3.53 -12.06 3.79
N PRO A 137 -4.32 -11.90 4.88
CA PRO A 137 -5.45 -10.99 4.90
C PRO A 137 -5.09 -9.55 4.51
N VAL A 138 -3.90 -9.06 4.87
CA VAL A 138 -3.46 -7.68 4.57
C VAL A 138 -3.51 -7.40 3.06
N GLY A 139 -2.99 -8.31 2.25
CA GLY A 139 -2.97 -8.21 0.79
C GLY A 139 -4.30 -8.57 0.16
N ILE A 140 -5.04 -9.53 0.70
CA ILE A 140 -6.41 -9.83 0.23
C ILE A 140 -7.28 -8.58 0.37
N PHE A 141 -7.31 -7.95 1.54
CA PHE A 141 -8.10 -6.74 1.77
C PHE A 141 -7.60 -5.56 0.92
N SER A 142 -6.28 -5.37 0.82
CA SER A 142 -5.70 -4.29 0.01
C SER A 142 -5.98 -4.47 -1.48
N GLY A 143 -5.83 -5.69 -2.01
CA GLY A 143 -6.13 -6.05 -3.39
C GLY A 143 -7.62 -5.93 -3.72
N LEU A 144 -8.49 -6.45 -2.85
CA LEU A 144 -9.94 -6.38 -3.04
C LEU A 144 -10.46 -4.93 -3.01
N THR A 145 -10.05 -4.15 -2.01
CA THR A 145 -10.46 -2.73 -1.89
C THR A 145 -9.87 -1.88 -3.02
N GLY A 146 -8.64 -2.17 -3.45
CA GLY A 146 -8.01 -1.56 -4.61
C GLY A 146 -8.78 -1.84 -5.90
N LEU A 147 -9.12 -3.10 -6.13
CA LEU A 147 -9.87 -3.52 -7.30
C LEU A 147 -11.26 -2.89 -7.31
N TRP A 148 -11.94 -2.92 -6.16
CA TRP A 148 -13.23 -2.26 -5.97
C TRP A 148 -13.17 -0.77 -6.29
N TYR A 149 -12.12 -0.08 -5.82
CA TYR A 149 -11.91 1.34 -6.10
C TYR A 149 -11.70 1.60 -7.59
N TRP A 150 -10.90 0.77 -8.28
CA TRP A 150 -10.58 0.97 -9.70
C TRP A 150 -11.72 0.59 -10.64
N MET A 151 -12.50 -0.43 -10.32
CA MET A 151 -13.59 -0.92 -11.18
C MET A 151 -14.88 -0.09 -11.08
N ARG A 152 -14.95 0.88 -10.16
CA ARG A 152 -16.15 1.70 -9.94
C ARG A 152 -15.86 3.18 -10.16
N PRO A 153 -16.84 3.97 -10.63
CA PRO A 153 -16.73 5.42 -10.65
C PRO A 153 -16.48 5.94 -9.23
N PRO A 154 -15.70 7.02 -9.05
CA PRO A 154 -15.47 7.57 -7.72
C PRO A 154 -16.76 8.03 -7.07
N GLN A 155 -16.92 7.72 -5.79
CA GLN A 155 -18.12 8.06 -5.03
C GLN A 155 -18.01 9.42 -4.33
N ASP A 156 -16.78 9.90 -4.09
CA ASP A 156 -16.49 11.12 -3.34
C ASP A 156 -15.63 12.09 -4.16
N ARG A 157 -15.88 13.40 -4.08
CA ARG A 157 -15.05 14.44 -4.74
C ARG A 157 -13.56 14.37 -4.36
N MET A 158 -13.26 13.92 -3.14
CA MET A 158 -11.89 13.80 -2.61
C MET A 158 -11.39 12.35 -2.54
N HIS A 159 -11.97 11.43 -3.31
CA HIS A 159 -11.57 10.02 -3.32
C HIS A 159 -10.06 9.82 -3.46
N TRP A 160 -9.41 10.58 -4.36
CA TRP A 160 -7.98 10.50 -4.64
C TRP A 160 -7.13 10.87 -3.43
N TRP A 161 -7.61 11.80 -2.59
CA TRP A 161 -6.86 12.26 -1.43
C TRP A 161 -6.82 11.19 -0.33
N PHE A 162 -7.98 10.60 -0.04
CA PHE A 162 -8.07 9.50 0.92
C PHE A 162 -7.33 8.25 0.41
N GLN A 163 -7.46 7.93 -0.88
CA GLN A 163 -6.78 6.77 -1.44
C GLN A 163 -5.26 6.98 -1.51
N HIS A 164 -4.79 8.17 -1.85
CA HIS A 164 -3.36 8.51 -1.82
C HIS A 164 -2.80 8.34 -0.43
N MET A 165 -3.42 8.97 0.56
CA MET A 165 -2.96 8.93 1.94
C MET A 165 -2.97 7.50 2.48
N GLY A 166 -4.07 6.76 2.28
CA GLY A 166 -4.18 5.38 2.76
C GLY A 166 -3.14 4.46 2.12
N ALA A 167 -2.93 4.57 0.81
CA ALA A 167 -1.96 3.75 0.09
C ALA A 167 -0.51 4.10 0.44
N MET A 168 -0.18 5.39 0.62
CA MET A 168 1.17 5.81 1.04
C MET A 168 1.46 5.43 2.49
N VAL A 169 0.47 5.50 3.38
CA VAL A 169 0.62 5.01 4.77
C VAL A 169 0.80 3.49 4.78
N ALA A 170 -0.01 2.74 4.02
CA ALA A 170 0.16 1.28 3.90
C ALA A 170 1.55 0.91 3.36
N SER A 171 2.04 1.63 2.35
CA SER A 171 3.40 1.47 1.84
C SER A 171 4.45 1.74 2.93
N GLY A 172 4.30 2.84 3.68
CA GLY A 172 5.22 3.22 4.75
C GLY A 172 5.24 2.24 5.93
N ILE A 173 4.08 1.66 6.28
CA ILE A 173 3.99 0.54 7.23
C ILE A 173 4.87 -0.61 6.73
N GLY A 174 4.78 -0.96 5.44
CA GLY A 174 5.61 -1.99 4.83
C GLY A 174 7.11 -1.71 4.99
N THR A 175 7.55 -0.47 4.76
CA THR A 175 8.95 -0.05 4.97
C THR A 175 9.37 -0.20 6.43
N ILE A 176 8.55 0.27 7.39
CA ILE A 176 8.84 0.17 8.82
C ILE A 176 8.91 -1.30 9.24
N THR A 177 7.95 -2.13 8.83
CA THR A 177 7.93 -3.56 9.09
C THR A 177 9.18 -4.24 8.54
N ALA A 178 9.58 -3.95 7.30
CA ALA A 178 10.78 -4.52 6.70
C ALA A 178 12.04 -4.15 7.50
N SER A 179 12.18 -2.89 7.89
CA SER A 179 13.29 -2.43 8.73
C SER A 179 13.29 -3.10 10.10
N LEU A 180 12.12 -3.25 10.75
CA LEU A 180 12.02 -3.92 12.04
C LEU A 180 12.39 -5.40 11.94
N VAL A 181 11.85 -6.13 10.98
CA VAL A 181 12.10 -7.57 10.81
C VAL A 181 13.57 -7.86 10.53
N VAL A 182 14.23 -7.06 9.69
CA VAL A 182 15.67 -7.23 9.39
C VAL A 182 16.54 -6.98 10.63
N ASN A 183 16.09 -6.10 11.53
CA ASN A 183 16.84 -5.71 12.71
C ASN A 183 16.40 -6.40 14.01
N ALA A 184 15.30 -7.16 14.01
CA ALA A 184 14.70 -7.79 15.19
C ALA A 184 15.69 -8.66 15.98
N ARG A 185 16.57 -9.38 15.27
CA ARG A 185 17.61 -10.21 15.90
C ARG A 185 18.60 -9.40 16.75
N HIS A 186 18.87 -8.14 16.39
CA HIS A 186 19.83 -7.30 17.14
C HIS A 186 19.24 -6.77 18.45
N VAL A 187 17.93 -6.91 18.64
CA VAL A 187 17.22 -6.54 19.88
C VAL A 187 16.73 -7.78 20.64
N GLY A 188 17.31 -8.96 20.37
CA GLY A 188 17.03 -10.21 21.07
C GLY A 188 15.74 -10.92 20.64
N ILE A 189 15.12 -10.50 19.53
CA ILE A 189 13.93 -11.18 19.00
C ILE A 189 14.37 -12.14 17.89
N GLU A 190 14.27 -13.43 18.17
CA GLU A 190 14.62 -14.48 17.21
C GLU A 190 13.43 -14.91 16.35
N GLY A 191 13.72 -15.21 15.08
CA GLY A 191 12.77 -15.72 14.11
C GLY A 191 11.87 -14.68 13.44
N LEU A 192 11.11 -15.13 12.45
CA LEU A 192 10.14 -14.34 11.69
C LEU A 192 8.75 -14.46 12.32
N GLN A 193 8.61 -13.86 13.51
CA GLN A 193 7.36 -13.93 14.26
C GLN A 193 6.28 -13.07 13.60
N LEU A 194 5.07 -13.64 13.42
CA LEU A 194 3.92 -12.96 12.83
C LEU A 194 3.60 -11.63 13.54
N ALA A 195 3.83 -11.56 14.86
CA ALA A 195 3.62 -10.35 15.65
C ALA A 195 4.47 -9.17 15.19
N ILE A 196 5.73 -9.39 14.78
CA ILE A 196 6.63 -8.33 14.29
C ILE A 196 6.13 -7.79 12.96
N PHE A 197 5.55 -8.65 12.12
CA PHE A 197 4.97 -8.26 10.84
C PHE A 197 3.65 -7.50 10.99
N LEU A 198 2.78 -7.98 11.87
CA LEU A 198 1.45 -7.39 12.06
C LEU A 198 1.45 -6.18 12.99
N GLY A 199 2.40 -6.06 13.92
CA GLY A 199 2.45 -4.96 14.90
C GLY A 199 2.33 -3.57 14.26
N PRO A 200 3.23 -3.20 13.32
CA PRO A 200 3.14 -1.92 12.62
C PRO A 200 1.86 -1.78 11.78
N THR A 201 1.37 -2.89 11.23
CA THR A 201 0.12 -2.91 10.44
C THR A 201 -1.09 -2.57 11.32
N VAL A 202 -1.20 -3.20 12.49
CA VAL A 202 -2.30 -2.93 13.44
C VAL A 202 -2.28 -1.48 13.88
N VAL A 203 -1.12 -0.97 14.33
CA VAL A 203 -0.96 0.42 14.78
C VAL A 203 -1.29 1.39 13.65
N GLY A 204 -0.71 1.18 12.46
CA GLY A 204 -0.88 2.06 11.33
C GLY A 204 -2.31 2.08 10.77
N VAL A 205 -2.97 0.91 10.68
CA VAL A 205 -4.36 0.83 10.20
C VAL A 205 -5.33 1.47 11.18
N VAL A 206 -5.16 1.25 12.50
CA VAL A 206 -6.00 1.90 13.52
C VAL A 206 -5.83 3.42 13.46
N GLY A 207 -4.58 3.91 13.42
CA GLY A 207 -4.29 5.34 13.28
C GLY A 207 -4.90 5.95 12.01
N LEU A 208 -4.76 5.26 10.88
CA LEU A 208 -5.33 5.72 9.60
C LEU A 208 -6.87 5.79 9.63
N LYS A 209 -7.54 4.82 10.27
CA LYS A 209 -9.01 4.83 10.40
C LYS A 209 -9.50 6.01 11.25
N LEU A 210 -8.87 6.24 12.40
CA LEU A 210 -9.19 7.37 13.28
C LEU A 210 -8.98 8.71 12.56
N TRP A 211 -7.85 8.86 11.88
CA TRP A 211 -7.52 10.04 11.09
C TRP A 211 -8.54 10.26 9.97
N THR A 212 -8.84 9.22 9.19
CA THR A 212 -9.78 9.30 8.05
C THR A 212 -11.16 9.73 8.53
N ARG A 213 -11.63 9.19 9.67
CA ARG A 213 -12.90 9.60 10.28
C ARG A 213 -12.88 11.09 10.66
N TYR A 214 -11.82 11.57 11.30
CA TYR A 214 -11.67 12.98 11.68
C TYR A 214 -11.71 13.92 10.46
N TYR A 215 -10.95 13.61 9.40
CA TYR A 215 -10.91 14.47 8.21
C TYR A 215 -12.19 14.42 7.38
N ARG A 216 -12.86 13.25 7.27
CA ARG A 216 -14.18 13.17 6.62
C ARG A 216 -15.19 14.09 7.31
N GLN A 217 -15.23 14.08 8.64
CA GLN A 217 -16.10 14.98 9.41
C GLN A 217 -15.73 16.45 9.23
N ARG A 218 -14.43 16.78 9.24
CA ARG A 218 -13.94 18.15 9.05
C ARG A 218 -14.27 18.70 7.66
N PHE A 219 -14.14 17.89 6.61
CA PHE A 219 -14.47 18.30 5.25
C PHE A 219 -15.98 18.39 5.02
N ALA A 220 -16.78 17.49 5.62
CA ALA A 220 -18.24 17.58 5.58
C ALA A 220 -18.76 18.89 6.22
N ARG A 221 -18.18 19.32 7.34
CA ARG A 221 -18.53 20.60 8.00
C ARG A 221 -18.18 21.86 7.21
N LYS A 222 -17.26 21.77 6.24
CA LYS A 222 -16.83 22.88 5.38
C LYS A 222 -17.54 22.91 4.02
N ALA A 223 -18.32 21.89 3.68
CA ALA A 223 -19.14 21.93 2.49
C ALA A 223 -20.21 23.03 2.68
N PRO A 224 -20.43 23.92 1.70
CA PRO A 224 -21.57 24.82 1.75
C PRO A 224 -22.84 23.99 1.96
N GLY A 225 -23.67 24.38 2.94
CA GLY A 225 -24.98 23.76 3.12
C GLY A 225 -25.77 23.84 1.81
N PRO A 226 -26.72 22.90 1.56
CA PRO A 226 -27.55 22.99 0.38
C PRO A 226 -28.17 24.39 0.33
N ALA A 227 -27.88 25.13 -0.74
CA ALA A 227 -28.49 26.44 -0.95
C ALA A 227 -30.00 26.23 -0.84
N SER A 228 -30.64 26.88 0.12
CA SER A 228 -32.08 26.91 0.21
C SER A 228 -32.59 27.46 -1.12
N VAL A 229 -33.17 26.60 -1.94
CA VAL A 229 -33.84 27.01 -3.17
C VAL A 229 -34.92 28.00 -2.72
N PRO A 230 -34.87 29.29 -3.12
CA PRO A 230 -35.95 30.20 -2.82
C PRO A 230 -37.20 29.61 -3.48
N TRP A 231 -38.25 29.40 -2.70
CA TRP A 231 -39.51 28.91 -3.21
C TRP A 231 -40.04 29.93 -4.25
N ALA A 232 -39.93 29.62 -5.53
CA ALA A 232 -40.59 30.39 -6.59
C ALA A 232 -42.01 29.82 -6.73
N GLY A 233 -42.93 30.25 -5.86
CA GLY A 233 -44.21 29.57 -5.72
C GLY A 233 -45.44 30.39 -5.38
N ALA A 234 -45.49 31.70 -5.60
CA ALA A 234 -46.79 32.39 -5.66
C ALA A 234 -46.74 33.66 -6.51
N ALA A 235 -46.78 33.47 -7.82
CA ALA A 235 -47.50 34.41 -8.67
C ALA A 235 -48.83 33.75 -9.07
N ALA A 236 -49.89 34.57 -9.10
CA ALA A 236 -51.25 34.29 -9.58
C ALA A 236 -52.20 33.52 -8.64
N ARG A 237 -53.04 34.29 -7.93
CA ARG A 237 -54.49 34.24 -8.13
C ARG A 237 -55.23 35.37 -7.37
N ARG A 238 -55.89 36.21 -8.19
CA ARG A 238 -57.02 37.12 -7.93
C ARG A 238 -56.76 38.39 -7.13
#